data_AF-S3BB47-F1
#
_entry.id   AF-S3BB47-F1
#
_cell.length_a   1.000
_cell.length_b   1.000
_cell.length_c   1.000
_cell.angle_alpha   90.00
_cell.angle_beta   90.00
_cell.angle_gamma   90.00
#
_symmetry.space_group_name_H-M   'P 1'
#
loop_
_entity.id
_entity.type
_entity.pdbx_description
1 polymer ?
#
loop_
_entity_poly.entity_id
_entity_poly.type
_entity_poly.pdbx_seq_one_letter_code
_entity_poly.pdbx_strand_id
1 'polypeptide(L)' 'MNLRVVRDAVSRVLAERRDDPRLFFLDGRDLLPDAEVSDLDDGLHPNAAAYERMGISFAERAFAAGTPLAAPRV' A
#
# COMPACT_ATOMS: atom_id res chain seq x y z
N MET A 1 7.28 -6.58 -17.95
CA MET A 1 6.25 -6.42 -16.90
C MET A 1 6.27 -4.96 -16.45
N ASN A 2 5.13 -4.28 -16.33
CA ASN A 2 5.07 -2.89 -15.85
C ASN A 2 4.12 -2.78 -14.64
N LEU A 3 4.18 -1.68 -13.90
CA LEU A 3 3.36 -1.49 -12.70
C LEU A 3 1.85 -1.47 -12.98
N ARG A 4 1.42 -1.09 -14.19
CA ARG A 4 0.00 -1.14 -14.59
C ARG A 4 -0.48 -2.58 -14.67
N VAL A 5 0.27 -3.47 -15.32
CA VAL A 5 -0.03 -4.90 -15.42
C VAL A 5 -0.11 -5.55 -14.03
N VAL A 6 0.81 -5.19 -13.12
CA VAL A 6 0.78 -5.69 -11.74
C VAL A 6 -0.49 -5.24 -11.01
N ARG A 7 -0.85 -3.95 -11.12
CA ARG A 7 -2.07 -3.42 -10.49
C ARG A 7 -3.33 -4.08 -11.05
N ASP A 8 -3.41 -4.27 -12.37
CA ASP A 8 -4.55 -4.94 -13.00
C ASP A 8 -4.69 -6.39 -12.52
N ALA A 9 -3.57 -7.10 -12.34
CA ALA A 9 -3.57 -8.45 -11.80
C ALA A 9 -4.06 -8.48 -10.34
N VAL A 10 -3.59 -7.54 -9.50
CA VAL A 10 -4.06 -7.42 -8.12
C VAL A 10 -5.57 -7.11 -8.09
N SER A 11 -6.06 -6.19 -8.92
CA SER A 11 -7.49 -5.87 -9.01
C SER A 11 -8.35 -7.08 -9.37
N ARG A 12 -7.86 -7.97 -10.26
CA ARG A 12 -8.56 -9.22 -10.59
C ARG A 12 -8.65 -10.15 -9.38
N VAL A 13 -7.55 -10.34 -8.64
CA VAL A 13 -7.55 -11.14 -7.42
C VAL A 13 -8.55 -10.59 -6.40
N LEU A 14 -8.58 -9.27 -6.19
CA LEU A 14 -9.53 -8.64 -5.27
C LEU A 14 -10.98 -8.83 -5.69
N ALA A 15 -11.28 -8.77 -6.99
CA ALA A 15 -12.63 -8.99 -7.52
C ALA A 15 -13.10 -10.44 -7.38
N GLU A 16 -12.19 -11.39 -7.60
CA GLU A 16 -12.44 -12.84 -7.46
C GLU A 16 -12.61 -13.26 -5.99
N ARG A 17 -11.96 -12.54 -5.07
CA ARG A 17 -11.92 -12.85 -3.63
C ARG A 17 -12.75 -11.87 -2.80
N ARG A 18 -13.70 -11.16 -3.41
CA ARG A 18 -14.52 -10.11 -2.77
C ARG A 18 -15.35 -10.61 -1.57
N ASP A 19 -15.55 -11.91 -1.49
CA ASP A 19 -16.30 -12.60 -0.44
C ASP A 19 -15.43 -12.97 0.78
N ASP A 20 -14.12 -12.81 0.71
CA ASP A 20 -13.21 -13.08 1.84
C ASP A 20 -13.19 -11.90 2.82
N PRO A 21 -13.79 -12.03 4.03
CA PRO A 21 -13.85 -10.94 5.00
C PRO A 21 -12.49 -10.64 5.64
N ARG A 22 -11.45 -11.44 5.36
CA ARG A 22 -10.10 -11.26 5.87
C ARG A 22 -9.15 -10.67 4.83
N LEU A 23 -9.62 -10.45 3.59
CA LEU A 23 -8.83 -9.85 2.54
C LEU A 23 -9.03 -8.34 2.52
N PHE A 24 -7.92 -7.61 2.63
CA PHE A 24 -7.90 -6.16 2.60
C PHE A 24 -6.82 -5.70 1.63
N PHE A 25 -7.03 -4.55 1.00
CA PHE A 25 -6.11 -3.98 0.03
C PHE A 25 -5.71 -2.57 0.44
N LEU A 26 -4.42 -2.30 0.33
CA LEU A 26 -3.83 -0.96 0.46
C LEU A 26 -3.07 -0.69 -0.83
N ASP A 27 -3.43 0.38 -1.53
CA ASP A 27 -2.73 0.79 -2.75
C ASP A 27 -1.36 1.38 -2.39
N GLY A 28 -0.29 0.90 -3.03
CA GLY A 28 1.05 1.45 -2.80
C GLY A 28 1.15 2.95 -3.12
N ARG A 29 0.29 3.48 -3.99
CA ARG A 29 0.23 4.92 -4.33
C ARG A 29 -0.31 5.77 -3.17
N ASP A 30 -0.98 5.15 -2.21
CA ASP A 30 -1.40 5.81 -0.98
C ASP A 30 -0.26 5.94 0.04
N LEU A 31 0.84 5.19 -0.16
CA LEU A 31 2.04 5.24 0.67
C LEU A 31 3.12 6.13 0.06
N LEU A 32 3.27 6.10 -1.27
CA LEU A 32 4.14 6.99 -2.03
C LEU A 32 3.34 7.59 -3.20
N PRO A 33 2.76 8.79 -3.04
CA PRO A 33 1.96 9.42 -4.08
C PRO A 33 2.82 9.95 -5.22
N ASP A 34 2.21 10.15 -6.40
CA ASP A 34 2.91 10.64 -7.60
C ASP A 34 3.62 11.99 -7.37
N ALA A 35 3.12 12.82 -6.46
CA ALA A 35 3.72 14.10 -6.07
C ALA A 35 5.07 13.96 -5.32
N GLU A 36 5.38 12.76 -4.81
CA GLU A 36 6.59 12.46 -4.02
C GLU A 36 7.60 11.58 -4.79
N VAL A 37 7.38 11.37 -6.09
CA VAL A 37 8.27 10.56 -6.95
C VAL A 37 9.69 11.13 -7.03
N SER A 38 9.89 12.41 -6.72
CA SER A 38 11.23 13.02 -6.62
C SER A 38 12.11 12.38 -5.55
N ASP A 39 11.54 11.65 -4.59
CA ASP A 39 12.28 10.90 -3.58
C ASP A 39 12.73 9.49 -4.04
N LEU A 40 12.61 9.21 -5.34
CA LEU A 40 13.19 8.04 -5.99
C LEU A 40 14.50 8.43 -6.68
N ASP A 41 15.63 8.37 -5.97
CA ASP A 41 16.93 8.84 -6.45
C ASP A 41 17.36 8.17 -7.78
N ASP A 42 17.01 6.91 -7.96
CA ASP A 42 17.27 6.12 -9.18
C ASP A 42 16.00 5.87 -10.02
N GLY A 43 14.91 6.55 -9.67
CA GLY A 43 13.59 6.35 -10.29
C GLY A 43 12.90 5.03 -9.91
N LEU A 44 13.44 4.28 -8.94
CA LEU A 44 12.87 3.00 -8.51
C LEU A 44 12.75 2.85 -6.99
N HIS A 45 13.78 3.24 -6.24
CA HIS A 45 13.85 3.00 -4.80
C HIS A 45 13.58 4.28 -4.01
N PRO A 46 12.66 4.25 -3.02
CA PRO A 46 12.51 5.34 -2.06
C PRO A 46 13.83 5.64 -1.35
N ASN A 47 14.14 6.92 -1.18
CA ASN A 47 15.19 7.34 -0.27
C ASN A 47 14.76 7.17 1.20
N ALA A 48 15.66 7.43 2.14
CA ALA A 48 15.40 7.26 3.57
C ALA A 48 14.20 8.08 4.07
N ALA A 49 14.06 9.32 3.59
CA ALA A 49 12.96 10.21 3.99
C ALA A 49 11.61 9.70 3.46
N ALA A 50 11.56 9.19 2.23
CA ALA A 50 10.36 8.56 1.70
C ALA A 50 10.00 7.28 2.46
N TYR A 51 10.98 6.43 2.80
CA TYR A 51 10.70 5.25 3.63
C TYR A 51 10.08 5.61 4.98
N GLU A 52 10.55 6.67 5.64
CA GLU A 52 9.99 7.14 6.90
C GLU A 52 8.52 7.57 6.73
N ARG A 53 8.21 8.41 5.74
CA ARG A 53 6.83 8.86 5.46
C ARG A 53 5.91 7.70 5.07
N MET A 54 6.40 6.76 4.25
CA MET A 54 5.66 5.56 3.87
C MET A 54 5.32 4.72 5.11
N GLY A 55 6.27 4.58 6.05
CA GLY A 55 6.05 3.85 7.31
C GLY A 55 4.97 4.49 8.18
N ILE A 56 5.00 5.82 8.34
CA ILE A 56 3.96 6.58 9.06
C ILE A 56 2.60 6.41 8.37
N SER A 57 2.54 6.63 7.06
CA SER A 57 1.31 6.49 6.26
C SER A 57 0.73 5.09 6.35
N PHE A 58 1.57 4.06 6.36
CA PHE A 58 1.14 2.68 6.56
C PHE A 58 0.55 2.46 7.95
N ALA A 59 1.22 2.95 9.00
CA ALA A 59 0.73 2.83 10.37
C ALA A 59 -0.65 3.48 10.53
N GLU A 60 -0.83 4.69 10.00
CA GLU A 60 -2.10 5.42 10.02
C GLU A 60 -3.22 4.68 9.29
N ARG A 61 -2.93 4.05 8.14
CA ARG A 61 -3.95 3.40 7.31
C ARG A 61 -4.28 1.97 7.74
N ALA A 62 -3.30 1.24 8.24
CA ALA A 62 -3.45 -0.18 8.55
C ALA A 62 -3.79 -0.45 10.03
N PHE A 63 -3.45 0.47 10.94
CA PHE A 63 -3.62 0.30 12.39
C PHE A 63 -4.55 1.32 13.06
N ALA A 64 -5.10 2.31 12.34
CA ALA A 64 -6.11 3.20 12.91
C ALA A 64 -7.37 2.44 13.38
N ALA A 65 -8.13 3.02 14.29
CA ALA A 65 -9.36 2.38 14.79
C ALA A 65 -10.31 1.98 13.65
N GLY A 66 -10.78 0.74 13.67
CA GLY A 66 -11.68 0.19 12.63
C GLY A 66 -10.98 -0.33 11.38
N THR A 67 -9.64 -0.32 11.33
CA THR A 67 -8.85 -0.87 10.22
C THR A 67 -8.39 -2.31 10.48
N PRO A 68 -7.94 -3.05 9.46
CA PRO A 68 -7.74 -4.49 9.53
C PRO A 68 -6.70 -4.97 10.54
N LEU A 69 -5.74 -4.12 10.92
CA LEU A 69 -4.68 -4.47 11.89
C LEU A 69 -4.82 -3.71 13.22
N ALA A 70 -5.93 -2.99 13.44
CA ALA A 70 -6.14 -2.20 14.66
C ALA A 70 -6.15 -3.03 15.94
N ALA A 71 -6.61 -4.29 15.87
CA ALA A 71 -6.62 -5.21 17.00
C ALA A 71 -5.47 -6.22 16.87
N PRO A 72 -4.69 -6.47 17.94
CA PRO A 72 -3.77 -7.59 17.98
C PRO A 72 -4.53 -8.89 17.70
N ARG A 73 -4.04 -9.70 16.76
CA ARG A 73 -4.52 -11.08 16.63
C ARG A 73 -3.96 -11.87 17.81
N VAL A 74 -4.85 -12.21 18.75
CA VAL A 74 -4.60 -13.15 19.85
C VAL A 74 -4.42 -14.56 19.32
#